data_AF-A0A963FGM0-F1
#
_entry.id   AF-A0A963FGM0-F1
#
_cell.length_a   1.000
_cell.length_b   1.000
_cell.length_c   1.000
_cell.angle_alpha   90.00
_cell.angle_beta   90.00
_cell.angle_gamma   90.00
#
_symmetry.space_group_name_H-M   'P 1'
#
loop_
_entity.id
_entity.type
_entity.pdbx_description
1 polymer ?
#
loop_
_entity_poly.entity_id
_entity_poly.type
_entity_poly.pdbx_seq_one_letter_code
_entity_poly.pdbx_strand_id
1 'polypeptide(L)'
;MTIALAIALVLLAAVFAVMARHWRKRIRSLENGNLALNRRLAHLEQALSGLTNGSMNMGGRVVRMETHLRELRDGQDRLTQVSDATQPYGPAIRMVQGGASVEDLITNCNLTRSEAELIHRMHASDREDRAVNGD
;
A
#
# COMPACT_ATOMS: atom_id res chain seq x y z
N MET A 1 -81.14 11.84 41.73
CA MET A 1 -80.59 12.55 40.55
C MET A 1 -79.12 12.94 40.73
N THR A 2 -78.74 13.56 41.84
CA THR A 2 -77.34 13.97 42.14
C THR A 2 -76.36 12.81 42.28
N ILE A 3 -76.73 11.73 42.98
CA ILE A 3 -75.86 10.55 43.16
C ILE A 3 -75.56 9.86 41.81
N ALA A 4 -76.56 9.72 40.94
CA ALA A 4 -76.38 9.14 39.61
C ALA A 4 -75.45 9.99 38.73
N LEU A 5 -75.56 11.33 38.79
CA LEU A 5 -74.64 12.25 38.10
C LEU A 5 -73.20 12.14 38.63
N ALA A 6 -73.03 12.03 39.96
CA ALA A 6 -71.71 11.86 40.57
C ALA A 6 -71.04 10.55 40.11
N ILE A 7 -71.79 9.44 40.09
CA ILE A 7 -71.27 8.14 39.61
C ILE A 7 -70.90 8.22 38.13
N ALA A 8 -71.75 8.81 37.29
CA ALA A 8 -71.47 8.97 35.86
C ALA A 8 -70.20 9.80 35.61
N LEU A 9 -69.98 10.85 36.39
CA LEU A 9 -68.80 11.71 36.27
C LEU A 9 -67.51 10.99 36.70
N VAL A 10 -67.57 10.19 37.78
CA VAL A 10 -66.44 9.36 38.23
C VAL A 10 -66.08 8.30 37.17
N LEU A 11 -67.09 7.63 36.59
CA LEU A 11 -66.87 6.66 35.53
C LEU A 11 -66.25 7.29 34.28
N LEU A 12 -66.73 8.46 33.87
CA LEU A 12 -66.20 9.18 32.71
C LEU A 12 -64.74 9.63 32.96
N ALA A 13 -64.44 10.15 34.15
CA ALA A 13 -63.07 10.50 34.55
C ALA A 13 -62.15 9.27 34.56
N ALA A 14 -62.62 8.12 35.03
CA ALA A 14 -61.87 6.87 35.03
C ALA A 14 -61.55 6.40 33.61
N VAL A 15 -62.55 6.41 32.71
CA VAL A 15 -62.37 6.06 31.29
C VAL A 15 -61.38 7.02 30.62
N PHE A 16 -61.52 8.33 30.86
CA PHE A 16 -60.60 9.33 30.31
C PHE A 16 -59.16 9.13 30.81
N ALA A 17 -58.98 8.80 32.10
CA ALA A 17 -57.68 8.53 32.68
C ALA A 17 -57.02 7.26 32.10
N VAL A 18 -57.80 6.20 31.87
CA VAL A 18 -57.32 4.96 31.23
C VAL A 18 -56.94 5.23 29.77
N MET A 19 -57.79 5.94 29.02
CA MET A 19 -57.51 6.35 27.65
C MET A 19 -56.22 7.18 27.60
N ALA A 20 -56.11 8.25 28.38
CA ALA A 20 -54.92 9.09 28.43
C ALA A 20 -53.64 8.31 28.82
N ARG A 21 -53.74 7.29 29.69
CA ARG A 21 -52.60 6.39 29.99
C ARG A 21 -52.21 5.55 28.78
N HIS A 22 -53.19 5.00 28.07
CA HIS A 22 -52.96 4.16 26.89
C HIS A 22 -52.33 4.96 25.74
N TRP A 23 -52.83 6.17 25.49
CA TRP A 23 -52.25 7.10 24.51
C TRP A 23 -50.82 7.51 24.88
N ARG A 24 -50.56 7.86 26.15
CA ARG A 24 -49.20 8.17 26.63
C ARG A 24 -48.23 6.99 26.51
N LYS A 25 -48.69 5.74 26.62
CA LYS A 25 -47.83 4.56 26.40
C LYS A 25 -47.47 4.42 24.92
N ARG A 26 -48.44 4.63 24.02
CA ARG A 26 -48.19 4.56 22.57
C ARG A 26 -47.22 5.64 22.09
N ILE A 27 -47.37 6.86 22.56
CA ILE A 27 -46.47 7.98 22.23
C ILE A 27 -45.05 7.68 22.71
N ARG A 28 -44.87 7.21 23.95
CA ARG A 28 -43.55 6.83 24.48
C ARG A 28 -42.90 5.70 23.67
N SER A 29 -43.68 4.74 23.16
CA SER A 29 -43.16 3.69 22.29
C SER A 29 -42.62 4.24 20.97
N LEU A 30 -43.29 5.25 20.40
CA LEU A 30 -42.86 5.91 19.17
C LEU A 30 -41.59 6.75 19.40
N GLU A 31 -41.52 7.50 20.51
CA GLU A 31 -40.33 8.28 20.89
C GLU A 31 -39.11 7.38 21.09
N ASN A 32 -39.28 6.23 21.78
CA ASN A 32 -38.19 5.27 21.98
C ASN A 32 -37.68 4.70 20.65
N GLY A 33 -38.58 4.41 19.70
CA GLY A 33 -38.20 3.97 18.36
C GLY A 33 -37.43 5.04 17.59
N ASN A 34 -37.87 6.30 17.69
CA ASN A 34 -37.22 7.43 17.05
C ASN A 34 -35.81 7.68 17.64
N LEU A 35 -35.66 7.61 18.96
CA LEU A 35 -34.36 7.71 19.64
C LEU A 35 -33.41 6.58 19.24
N ALA A 36 -33.92 5.35 19.11
CA ALA A 36 -33.12 4.21 18.66
C ALA A 36 -32.66 4.38 17.20
N LEU A 37 -33.53 4.89 16.33
CA LEU A 37 -33.19 5.18 14.95
C LEU A 37 -32.15 6.31 14.85
N ASN A 38 -32.33 7.38 15.63
CA ASN A 38 -31.40 8.51 15.65
C ASN A 38 -30.01 8.10 16.16
N ARG A 39 -29.94 7.21 17.17
CA ARG A 39 -28.67 6.61 17.63
C ARG A 39 -28.00 5.77 16.54
N ARG A 40 -28.76 5.01 15.76
CA ARG A 40 -28.21 4.22 14.64
C ARG A 40 -27.67 5.14 13.55
N LEU A 41 -28.40 6.20 13.19
CA LEU A 41 -27.94 7.20 12.22
C LEU A 41 -26.63 7.86 12.67
N ALA A 42 -26.57 8.33 13.92
CA ALA A 42 -25.35 8.92 14.47
C ALA A 42 -24.15 7.95 14.44
N HIS A 43 -24.38 6.67 14.76
CA HIS A 43 -23.33 5.65 14.67
C HIS A 43 -22.87 5.39 13.23
N LEU A 44 -23.80 5.38 12.27
CA LEU A 44 -23.47 5.23 10.85
C LEU A 44 -22.68 6.44 10.33
N GLU A 45 -23.07 7.65 10.70
CA GLU A 45 -22.34 8.89 10.36
C GLU A 45 -20.93 8.87 10.94
N GLN A 46 -20.77 8.41 12.18
CA GLN A 46 -19.47 8.29 12.83
C GLN A 46 -18.60 7.21 12.16
N ALA A 47 -19.19 6.08 11.76
CA ALA A 47 -18.49 5.05 10.99
C ALA A 47 -18.09 5.54 9.59
N LEU A 48 -18.97 6.27 8.90
CA LEU A 48 -18.68 6.92 7.62
C LEU A 48 -17.56 7.95 7.75
N SER A 49 -17.60 8.77 8.80
CA SER A 49 -16.55 9.75 9.11
C SER A 49 -15.22 9.06 9.43
N GLY A 50 -15.26 7.95 10.17
CA GLY A 50 -14.09 7.11 10.43
C GLY A 50 -13.52 6.46 9.17
N LEU A 51 -14.38 5.97 8.27
CA LEU A 51 -13.98 5.38 6.99
C LEU A 51 -13.41 6.42 6.02
N THR A 52 -14.01 7.60 5.94
CA THR A 52 -13.51 8.71 5.09
C THR A 52 -12.19 9.26 5.62
N ASN A 53 -12.05 9.44 6.93
CA ASN A 53 -10.77 9.80 7.55
C ASN A 53 -9.73 8.67 7.37
N GLY A 54 -10.15 7.42 7.46
CA GLY A 54 -9.32 6.24 7.22
C GLY A 54 -8.83 6.15 5.77
N SER A 55 -9.70 6.43 4.79
CA SER A 55 -9.34 6.43 3.37
C SER A 55 -8.41 7.59 3.01
N MET A 56 -8.60 8.77 3.61
CA MET A 56 -7.66 9.89 3.45
C MET A 56 -6.27 9.55 4.03
N ASN A 57 -6.22 8.90 5.20
CA ASN A 57 -4.96 8.49 5.80
C ASN A 57 -4.26 7.38 4.98
N MET A 58 -5.02 6.46 4.38
CA MET A 58 -4.47 5.49 3.43
C MET A 58 -3.92 6.16 2.16
N GLY A 59 -4.59 7.18 1.62
CA GLY A 59 -4.07 7.97 0.49
C GLY A 59 -2.70 8.58 0.79
N GLY A 60 -2.53 9.18 1.98
CA GLY A 60 -1.24 9.71 2.41
C GLY A 60 -0.14 8.65 2.63
N ARG A 61 -0.52 7.41 2.97
CA ARG A 61 0.43 6.28 3.06
C ARG A 61 0.85 5.76 1.69
N VAL A 62 -0.07 5.70 0.73
CA VAL A 62 0.25 5.32 -0.66
C VAL A 62 1.19 6.33 -1.30
N VAL A 63 0.94 7.63 -1.13
CA VAL A 63 1.85 8.68 -1.62
C VAL A 63 3.24 8.55 -1.01
N ARG A 64 3.34 8.33 0.31
CA ARG A 64 4.64 8.09 0.96
C ARG A 64 5.34 6.84 0.44
N MET A 65 4.60 5.76 0.19
CA MET A 65 5.17 4.53 -0.36
C MET A 65 5.68 4.75 -1.79
N GLU A 66 4.94 5.50 -2.62
CA GLU A 66 5.41 5.92 -3.94
C GLU A 66 6.68 6.78 -3.86
N THR A 67 6.76 7.71 -2.90
CA THR A 67 7.96 8.54 -2.71
C THR A 67 9.17 7.66 -2.34
N HIS A 68 9.01 6.76 -1.38
CA HIS A 68 10.08 5.82 -1.00
C HIS A 68 10.49 4.91 -2.16
N LEU A 69 9.54 4.44 -2.98
CA LEU A 69 9.86 3.65 -4.17
C LEU A 69 10.60 4.45 -5.23
N ARG A 70 10.26 5.72 -5.42
CA ARG A 70 10.99 6.63 -6.33
C ARG A 70 12.41 6.88 -5.84
N GLU A 71 12.60 7.15 -4.56
CA GLU A 71 13.93 7.33 -3.95
C GLU A 71 14.81 6.07 -4.08
N LEU A 72 14.22 4.88 -3.85
CA LEU A 72 14.92 3.62 -4.04
C LEU A 72 15.29 3.39 -5.50
N ARG A 73 14.39 3.70 -6.44
CA ARG A 73 14.65 3.57 -7.87
C ARG A 73 15.74 4.52 -8.35
N ASP A 74 15.70 5.78 -7.91
CA ASP A 74 16.75 6.75 -8.20
C ASP A 74 18.11 6.32 -7.62
N GLY A 75 18.10 5.72 -6.42
CA GLY A 75 19.29 5.12 -5.82
C GLY A 75 19.84 3.95 -6.65
N GLN A 76 18.94 3.11 -7.17
CA GLN A 76 19.29 1.97 -8.01
C GLN A 76 19.83 2.40 -9.38
N ASP A 77 19.26 3.43 -9.99
CA ASP A 77 19.77 4.01 -11.24
C ASP A 77 21.18 4.59 -11.05
N ARG A 78 21.43 5.27 -9.93
CA ARG A 78 22.77 5.76 -9.58
C ARG A 78 23.77 4.63 -9.38
N LEU A 79 23.39 3.56 -8.67
CA LEU A 79 24.24 2.38 -8.47
C LEU A 79 24.53 1.65 -9.78
N THR A 80 23.53 1.53 -10.66
CA THR A 80 23.69 0.89 -11.97
C THR A 80 24.59 1.73 -12.86
N GLN A 81 24.41 3.05 -12.89
CA GLN A 81 25.27 3.97 -13.64
C GLN A 81 26.71 3.98 -13.13
N VAL A 82 26.92 3.90 -11.81
CA VAL A 82 28.26 3.75 -11.22
C VAL A 82 28.85 2.39 -11.59
N SER A 83 28.08 1.29 -11.52
CA SER A 83 28.56 -0.04 -11.90
C SER A 83 28.99 -0.11 -13.37
N ASP A 84 28.22 0.49 -14.28
CA ASP A 84 28.52 0.49 -15.71
C ASP A 84 29.76 1.36 -16.04
N ALA A 85 29.95 2.46 -15.31
CA ALA A 85 31.16 3.28 -15.41
C ALA A 85 32.42 2.62 -14.81
N THR A 86 32.27 1.60 -13.94
CA THR A 86 33.40 1.02 -13.18
C THR A 86 33.88 -0.33 -13.71
N GLN A 87 33.26 -0.93 -14.74
CA GLN A 87 33.64 -2.30 -15.17
C GLN A 87 34.17 -2.40 -16.62
N PRO A 88 35.38 -1.88 -16.91
CA PRO A 88 36.05 -2.02 -18.23
C PRO A 88 36.46 -3.47 -18.56
N TYR A 89 36.36 -4.39 -17.60
CA TYR A 89 36.80 -5.78 -17.75
C TYR A 89 35.85 -6.66 -18.58
N GLY A 90 34.54 -6.39 -18.58
CA GLY A 90 33.55 -7.19 -19.31
C GLY A 90 33.74 -7.19 -20.83
N PRO A 91 33.92 -6.02 -21.48
CA PRO A 91 34.31 -5.93 -22.88
C PRO A 91 35.67 -6.57 -23.17
N ALA A 92 36.66 -6.40 -22.29
CA ALA A 92 38.01 -6.93 -22.44
C ALA A 92 38.05 -8.47 -22.44
N ILE A 93 37.30 -9.13 -21.55
CA ILE A 93 37.21 -10.60 -21.47
C ILE A 93 36.64 -11.17 -22.78
N ARG A 94 35.58 -10.55 -23.33
CA ARG A 94 35.02 -10.96 -24.62
C ARG A 94 35.99 -10.77 -25.78
N MET A 95 36.79 -9.69 -25.75
CA MET A 95 37.82 -9.43 -26.75
C MET A 95 38.93 -10.49 -26.72
N VAL A 96 39.37 -10.91 -25.53
CA VAL A 96 40.34 -12.02 -25.35
C VAL A 96 39.76 -13.34 -25.84
N GLN A 97 38.50 -13.64 -25.54
CA GLN A 97 37.83 -14.85 -26.05
C GLN A 97 37.73 -14.84 -27.59
N GLY A 98 37.61 -13.65 -28.20
CA GLY A 98 37.69 -13.45 -29.65
C GLY A 98 39.11 -13.52 -30.24
N GLY A 99 40.16 -13.66 -29.41
CA GLY A 99 41.55 -13.78 -29.82
C GLY A 99 42.32 -12.46 -29.93
N ALA A 100 41.81 -11.37 -29.33
CA ALA A 100 42.51 -10.10 -29.34
C ALA A 100 43.78 -10.11 -28.48
N SER A 101 44.77 -9.34 -28.92
CA SER A 101 46.08 -9.24 -28.26
C SER A 101 46.04 -8.33 -27.04
N VAL A 102 47.05 -8.43 -26.18
CA VAL A 102 47.21 -7.56 -25.00
C VAL A 102 47.21 -6.08 -25.39
N GLU A 103 47.84 -5.72 -26.52
CA GLU A 103 47.85 -4.36 -27.05
C GLU A 103 46.44 -3.86 -27.42
N ASP A 104 45.60 -4.71 -28.01
CA ASP A 104 44.22 -4.35 -28.38
C ASP A 104 43.35 -4.08 -27.14
N LEU A 105 43.59 -4.81 -26.05
CA LEU A 105 42.92 -4.60 -24.77
C LEU A 105 43.30 -3.25 -24.13
N ILE A 106 44.57 -2.86 -24.22
CA ILE A 106 45.06 -1.59 -23.68
C ILE A 106 44.43 -0.43 -24.45
N THR A 107 44.41 -0.50 -25.78
CA THR A 107 43.89 0.58 -26.63
C THR A 107 42.36 0.69 -26.58
N ASN A 108 41.63 -0.44 -26.61
CA ASN A 108 40.17 -0.42 -26.75
C ASN A 108 39.41 -0.44 -25.43
N CYS A 109 40.02 -0.96 -24.35
CA CYS A 109 39.37 -1.07 -23.04
C CYS A 109 40.01 -0.17 -21.97
N ASN A 110 40.97 0.69 -22.37
CA ASN A 110 41.68 1.64 -21.50
C ASN A 110 42.26 0.97 -20.23
N LEU A 111 42.80 -0.23 -20.40
CA LEU A 111 43.39 -1.03 -19.34
C LEU A 111 44.88 -0.72 -19.20
N THR A 112 45.41 -0.81 -17.98
CA THR A 112 46.87 -0.79 -17.81
C THR A 112 47.50 -2.06 -18.38
N ARG A 113 48.77 -2.01 -18.81
CA ARG A 113 49.48 -3.17 -19.37
C ARG A 113 49.41 -4.38 -18.44
N SER A 114 49.60 -4.16 -17.13
CA SER A 114 49.50 -5.21 -16.11
C SER A 114 48.10 -5.83 -16.01
N GLU A 115 47.03 -5.04 -16.17
CA GLU A 115 45.66 -5.55 -16.14
C GLU A 115 45.32 -6.35 -17.40
N ALA A 116 45.70 -5.84 -18.57
CA ALA A 116 45.48 -6.53 -19.84
C ALA A 116 46.22 -7.89 -19.90
N GLU A 117 47.45 -7.94 -19.41
CA GLU A 117 48.22 -9.18 -19.31
C GLU A 117 47.58 -10.20 -18.35
N LEU A 118 47.05 -9.74 -17.21
CA LEU A 118 46.39 -10.61 -16.23
C LEU A 118 45.11 -11.24 -16.81
N ILE A 119 44.27 -10.42 -17.45
CA ILE A 119 43.02 -10.87 -18.08
C ILE A 119 43.32 -11.84 -19.21
N HIS A 120 44.33 -11.53 -20.04
CA HIS A 120 44.74 -12.41 -21.12
C HIS A 120 45.20 -13.78 -20.58
N ARG A 121 46.01 -13.82 -19.52
CA ARG A 121 46.45 -15.10 -18.93
C ARG A 121 45.32 -15.89 -18.27
N MET A 122 44.42 -15.22 -17.56
CA MET A 122 43.30 -15.88 -16.87
C MET A 122 42.24 -16.43 -17.82
N HIS A 123 42.00 -15.78 -18.97
CA HIS A 123 40.92 -16.16 -19.88
C HIS A 123 41.36 -16.75 -21.22
N ALA A 124 42.64 -16.66 -21.60
CA ALA A 124 43.16 -17.39 -22.75
C ALA A 124 43.28 -18.90 -22.49
N SER A 125 43.59 -19.29 -21.24
CA SER A 125 43.67 -20.70 -20.82
C SER A 125 42.31 -21.41 -20.84
N ASP A 126 41.23 -20.70 -20.52
CA ASP A 126 39.84 -21.17 -20.62
C ASP A 126 39.43 -21.53 -22.08
N ARG A 127 40.08 -20.93 -23.08
CA ARG A 127 39.90 -21.29 -24.49
C ARG A 127 40.71 -22.54 -24.85
N GLU A 128 41.91 -22.67 -24.30
CA GLU A 128 42.78 -23.82 -24.57
C GLU A 128 42.15 -25.12 -24.05
N ASP A 129 41.52 -25.09 -22.87
CA ASP A 129 40.74 -26.23 -22.35
C ASP A 129 39.45 -26.52 -23.16
N ARG A 130 38.77 -25.50 -23.70
CA ARG A 130 37.61 -25.71 -24.59
C ARG A 130 37.99 -26.20 -25.99
N ALA A 131 39.16 -25.84 -26.50
CA ALA A 131 39.66 -26.32 -27.77
C ALA A 131 40.17 -27.77 -27.70
N VAL A 132 40.60 -28.22 -26.51
CA VAL A 132 41.11 -29.58 -26.27
C VAL A 132 39.99 -30.57 -25.88
N ASN A 133 38.89 -30.12 -25.29
CA ASN A 133 37.76 -30.97 -24.86
C ASN A 133 36.54 -30.93 -25.82
N GLY A 134 36.72 -30.40 -27.04
CA GLY A 134 35.66 -30.16 -28.03
C GLY A 134 35.74 -31.01 -29.31
N ASP A 135 36.65 -31.99 -29.36
CA ASP A 135 36.70 -33.04 -30.41
C ASP A 135 36.10 -34.36 -29.90
#